data_AF-A0AA85FLH9-F1
#
_entry.id   AF-A0AA85FLH9-F1
#
_cell.length_a   1.000
_cell.length_b   1.000
_cell.length_c   1.000
_cell.angle_alpha   90.00
_cell.angle_beta   90.00
_cell.angle_gamma   90.00
#
_symmetry.space_group_name_H-M   'P 1'
#
loop_
_entity.id
_entity.type
_entity.pdbx_description
1 polymer ?
#
loop_
_entity_poly.entity_id
_entity_poly.type
_entity_poly.pdbx_seq_one_letter_code
_entity_poly.pdbx_strand_id
1 'polypeptide(L)'
;MPFLELFLALHWVDDTTIRQKSNEHIYLTRDFVALNCDSVRQGVTTSKEMTHFRALHDRLRSKQAKRRSRTESPKLHLDVTHGVPNKASTPIQEILSNKYQKDWIDAQMKKSDKVEAKLLGLKIMSRRVNHPDTDAMVRRNCMKKNKEESFWKLKRFEQNAVGRINTFRNEEYRKLAFEKDKSSKISRIGLHGHGIQRTGESA
;
A
#
# COMPACT_ATOMS: atom_id res chain seq x y z
N MET A 1 34.53 -26.81 -55.15
CA MET A 1 34.50 -26.89 -53.68
C MET A 1 33.71 -25.69 -53.17
N PRO A 2 32.37 -25.76 -53.02
CA PRO A 2 31.61 -24.65 -52.49
C PRO A 2 31.58 -24.73 -50.96
N PHE A 3 32.07 -23.69 -50.30
CA PHE A 3 31.82 -23.43 -48.88
C PHE A 3 30.33 -23.16 -48.73
N LEU A 4 29.60 -24.08 -48.09
CA LEU A 4 28.21 -23.90 -47.71
C LEU A 4 28.12 -22.86 -46.59
N GLU A 5 27.64 -21.66 -46.96
CA GLU A 5 27.06 -20.70 -46.01
C GLU A 5 25.84 -21.35 -45.32
N LEU A 6 26.04 -21.87 -44.11
CA LEU A 6 24.96 -22.18 -43.19
C LEU A 6 24.58 -20.89 -42.44
N PHE A 7 23.89 -19.98 -43.15
CA PHE A 7 23.12 -18.93 -42.51
C PHE A 7 21.90 -19.59 -41.86
N LEU A 8 22.06 -20.06 -40.61
CA LEU A 8 20.93 -20.53 -39.80
C LEU A 8 19.98 -19.34 -39.59
N ALA A 9 18.88 -19.36 -40.33
CA ALA A 9 17.78 -18.45 -40.18
C ALA A 9 17.28 -18.49 -38.73
N LEU A 10 17.40 -17.37 -38.00
CA LEU A 10 16.68 -17.08 -36.77
C LEU A 10 15.18 -16.99 -37.07
N HIS A 11 14.53 -18.13 -37.29
CA HIS A 11 13.07 -18.20 -37.23
C HIS A 11 12.68 -18.45 -35.77
N TRP A 12 12.25 -17.36 -35.12
CA TRP A 12 11.64 -17.40 -33.79
C TRP A 12 10.29 -18.11 -33.88
N VAL A 13 10.25 -19.40 -33.52
CA VAL A 13 9.00 -20.15 -33.34
C VAL A 13 8.50 -19.86 -31.93
N ASP A 14 7.66 -18.84 -31.78
CA ASP A 14 7.23 -18.32 -30.47
C ASP A 14 6.00 -19.04 -29.85
N ASP A 15 5.39 -20.01 -30.54
CA ASP A 15 4.23 -20.75 -30.01
C ASP A 15 4.43 -22.27 -30.16
N THR A 16 4.90 -22.92 -29.10
CA THR A 16 4.83 -24.39 -28.98
C THR A 16 3.51 -24.76 -28.32
N THR A 17 2.51 -25.15 -29.11
CA THR A 17 1.25 -25.69 -28.59
C THR A 17 1.47 -27.10 -28.08
N ILE A 18 1.71 -27.24 -26.77
CA ILE A 18 1.72 -28.57 -26.12
C ILE A 18 0.26 -28.97 -25.87
N ARG A 19 -0.25 -29.91 -26.66
CA ARG A 19 -1.62 -30.44 -26.55
C ARG A 19 -1.76 -31.26 -25.26
N GLN A 20 -2.29 -30.63 -24.20
CA GLN A 20 -2.75 -31.37 -23.02
C GLN A 20 -4.19 -31.88 -23.22
N LYS A 21 -4.53 -32.95 -22.50
CA LYS A 21 -5.77 -33.76 -22.63
C LYS A 21 -7.05 -33.06 -22.11
N SER A 22 -7.01 -31.77 -21.80
CA SER A 22 -8.15 -30.95 -21.37
C SER A 22 -8.50 -29.93 -22.46
N ASN A 23 -9.77 -29.54 -22.55
CA ASN A 23 -10.30 -28.56 -23.52
C ASN A 23 -9.73 -27.13 -23.40
N GLU A 24 -8.66 -26.94 -22.62
CA GLU A 24 -7.97 -25.66 -22.44
C GLU A 24 -6.68 -25.68 -23.27
N HIS A 25 -6.67 -24.97 -24.39
CA HIS A 25 -5.45 -24.76 -25.17
C HIS A 25 -4.51 -23.83 -24.37
N ILE A 26 -3.55 -24.43 -23.65
CA ILE A 26 -2.54 -23.65 -22.92
C ILE A 26 -1.53 -23.13 -23.95
N TYR A 27 -1.62 -21.85 -24.27
CA TYR A 27 -0.58 -21.16 -25.01
C TYR A 27 0.60 -20.90 -24.07
N LEU A 28 1.78 -21.42 -24.41
CA LEU A 28 3.01 -21.17 -23.69
C LEU A 28 3.78 -20.09 -24.45
N THR A 29 4.21 -19.05 -23.75
CA THR A 29 5.05 -17.99 -24.33
C THR A 29 6.37 -17.93 -23.59
N ARG A 30 7.44 -17.54 -24.28
CA ARG A 30 8.75 -17.33 -23.66
C ARG A 30 8.68 -16.27 -22.56
N ASP A 31 9.23 -16.57 -21.39
CA ASP A 31 9.32 -15.63 -20.27
C ASP A 31 10.69 -14.93 -20.26
N PHE A 32 10.76 -13.77 -20.92
CA PHE A 32 11.99 -12.98 -20.98
C PHE A 32 12.43 -12.45 -19.62
N VAL A 33 11.53 -12.25 -18.66
CA VAL A 33 11.89 -11.74 -17.33
C VAL A 33 12.60 -12.83 -16.55
N ALA A 34 12.02 -14.04 -16.51
CA ALA A 34 12.66 -15.19 -15.87
C ALA A 34 14.01 -15.52 -16.52
N LEU A 35 14.09 -15.50 -17.86
CA LEU A 35 15.35 -15.72 -18.59
C LEU A 35 16.43 -14.69 -18.24
N ASN A 36 16.08 -13.39 -18.20
CA ASN A 36 17.04 -12.34 -17.87
C ASN A 36 17.50 -12.44 -16.41
N CYS A 37 16.60 -12.82 -15.49
CA CYS A 37 17.00 -13.06 -14.11
C CYS A 37 17.98 -14.24 -14.01
N ASP A 38 17.72 -15.33 -14.72
CA ASP A 38 18.60 -16.50 -14.74
C ASP A 38 19.95 -16.22 -15.41
N SER A 39 19.98 -15.42 -16.48
CA SER A 39 21.23 -15.03 -17.13
C SER A 39 22.11 -14.21 -16.19
N VAL A 40 21.52 -13.28 -15.45
CA VAL A 40 22.25 -12.47 -14.46
C VAL A 40 22.78 -13.34 -13.32
N ARG A 41 22.01 -14.35 -12.87
CA ARG A 41 22.48 -15.33 -11.88
C ARG A 41 23.66 -16.16 -12.40
N GLN A 42 23.70 -16.43 -13.70
CA GLN A 42 24.80 -17.15 -14.35
C GLN A 42 25.96 -16.23 -14.75
N GLY A 43 25.93 -14.95 -14.37
CA GLY A 43 27.03 -14.01 -14.59
C GLY A 43 27.09 -13.43 -16.00
N VAL A 44 26.01 -13.50 -16.78
CA VAL A 44 25.91 -12.84 -18.09
C VAL A 44 25.85 -11.33 -17.88
N THR A 45 26.86 -10.61 -18.38
CA THR A 45 26.99 -9.16 -18.18
C THR A 45 26.93 -8.37 -19.48
N THR A 46 27.23 -9.00 -20.61
CA THR A 46 27.23 -8.34 -21.93
C THR A 46 25.92 -8.57 -22.69
N SER A 47 25.46 -7.57 -23.46
CA SER A 47 24.24 -7.69 -24.28
C SER A 47 24.33 -8.82 -25.32
N LYS A 48 25.50 -9.03 -25.94
CA LYS A 48 25.71 -10.14 -26.88
C LYS A 48 25.52 -11.50 -26.20
N GLU A 49 26.12 -11.68 -25.03
CA GLU A 49 25.98 -12.91 -24.22
C GLU A 49 24.52 -13.15 -23.83
N MET A 50 23.77 -12.11 -23.49
CA MET A 50 22.33 -12.19 -23.20
C MET A 50 21.54 -12.74 -24.39
N THR A 51 21.85 -12.30 -25.61
CA THR A 51 21.19 -12.82 -26.82
C THR A 51 21.52 -14.29 -27.04
N HIS A 52 22.79 -14.70 -26.88
CA HIS A 52 23.18 -16.12 -26.95
C HIS A 52 22.51 -16.95 -25.84
N PHE A 53 22.44 -16.39 -24.63
CA PHE A 53 21.81 -17.03 -23.49
C PHE A 53 20.33 -17.32 -23.74
N ARG A 54 19.61 -16.36 -24.32
CA ARG A 54 18.20 -16.53 -24.72
C ARG A 54 18.02 -17.53 -25.86
N ALA A 55 19.00 -17.67 -26.75
CA ALA A 55 18.95 -18.68 -27.82
C ALA A 55 19.18 -20.10 -27.29
N LEU A 56 20.01 -20.26 -26.26
CA LEU A 56 20.35 -21.56 -25.67
C LEU A 56 19.39 -22.03 -24.58
N HIS A 57 18.71 -21.09 -23.90
CA HIS A 57 17.83 -21.39 -22.77
C HIS A 57 16.38 -21.02 -23.06
N ASP A 58 15.49 -21.99 -22.86
CA ASP A 58 14.06 -21.82 -22.99
C ASP A 58 13.40 -21.81 -21.59
N ARG A 59 12.82 -20.67 -21.21
CA ARG A 59 11.85 -20.59 -20.11
C ARG A 59 10.50 -20.22 -20.68
N LEU A 60 9.53 -21.10 -20.47
CA LEU A 60 8.16 -20.90 -20.89
C LEU A 60 7.30 -20.52 -19.70
N ARG A 61 6.37 -19.59 -19.93
CA ARG A 61 5.31 -19.25 -19.00
C ARG A 61 3.97 -19.47 -19.71
N SER A 62 3.00 -20.00 -18.98
CA SER A 62 1.62 -20.04 -19.44
C SER A 62 1.18 -18.62 -19.75
N LYS A 63 0.84 -18.36 -21.01
CA LYS A 63 0.07 -17.20 -21.42
C LYS A 63 -1.31 -17.46 -20.84
N GLN A 64 -1.49 -17.12 -19.56
CA GLN A 64 -2.81 -17.00 -19.00
C GLN A 64 -3.54 -16.10 -19.97
N ALA A 65 -4.55 -16.67 -20.67
CA ALA A 65 -5.47 -15.87 -21.40
C ALA A 65 -5.95 -14.87 -20.35
N LYS A 66 -5.46 -13.63 -20.42
CA LYS A 66 -6.10 -12.54 -19.73
C LYS A 66 -7.48 -12.60 -20.34
N ARG A 67 -8.40 -13.30 -19.67
CA ARG A 67 -9.80 -12.98 -19.68
C ARG A 67 -9.81 -11.57 -19.11
N ARG A 68 -9.39 -10.59 -19.93
CA ARG A 68 -10.01 -9.29 -19.95
C ARG A 68 -11.46 -9.72 -20.03
N SER A 69 -12.16 -9.68 -18.90
CA SER A 69 -13.60 -9.82 -18.93
C SER A 69 -13.98 -8.76 -19.94
N ARG A 70 -14.30 -9.19 -21.16
CA ARG A 70 -15.13 -8.41 -22.05
C ARG A 70 -16.45 -8.43 -21.33
N THR A 71 -16.52 -7.64 -20.26
CA THR A 71 -17.78 -7.28 -19.65
C THR A 71 -18.49 -6.63 -20.81
N GLU A 72 -19.46 -7.35 -21.36
CA GLU A 72 -20.30 -6.79 -22.41
C GLU A 72 -20.71 -5.40 -21.96
N SER A 73 -20.53 -4.41 -22.83
CA SER A 73 -20.99 -3.07 -22.54
C SER A 73 -22.47 -3.17 -22.14
N PRO A 74 -22.88 -2.67 -20.97
CA PRO A 74 -24.26 -2.79 -20.52
C PRO A 74 -25.19 -2.32 -21.65
N LYS A 75 -26.17 -3.15 -22.02
CA LYS A 75 -27.17 -2.78 -23.03
C LYS A 75 -27.91 -1.56 -22.53
N LEU A 76 -27.78 -0.45 -23.23
CA LEU A 76 -28.53 0.78 -22.92
C LEU A 76 -30.01 0.51 -23.21
N HIS A 77 -30.84 0.53 -22.17
CA HIS A 77 -32.30 0.49 -22.35
C HIS A 77 -32.78 1.83 -22.91
N LEU A 78 -33.78 1.81 -23.81
CA LEU A 78 -34.34 3.03 -24.42
C LEU A 78 -34.98 3.98 -23.40
N ASP A 79 -35.30 3.50 -22.19
CA ASP A 79 -35.91 4.27 -21.10
C ASP A 79 -34.87 4.82 -20.09
N VAL A 80 -33.60 4.95 -20.51
CA VAL A 80 -32.56 5.51 -19.66
C VAL A 80 -32.51 7.02 -19.86
N THR A 81 -32.88 7.77 -18.83
CA THR A 81 -32.60 9.21 -18.78
C THR A 81 -31.10 9.45 -18.61
N HIS A 82 -30.50 10.15 -19.56
CA HIS A 82 -29.11 10.61 -19.47
C HIS A 82 -28.97 11.73 -18.43
N GLY A 83 -27.82 11.76 -17.76
CA GLY A 83 -27.53 12.76 -16.73
C GLY A 83 -27.43 12.15 -15.33
N VAL A 84 -27.04 12.97 -14.37
CA VAL A 84 -26.97 12.57 -12.95
C VAL A 84 -28.29 12.99 -12.30
N PRO A 85 -29.10 12.06 -11.78
CA PRO A 85 -30.31 12.45 -11.05
C PRO A 85 -29.92 13.30 -9.85
N ASN A 86 -30.79 14.23 -9.46
CA ASN A 86 -30.57 14.99 -8.24
C ASN A 86 -30.40 14.01 -7.08
N LYS A 87 -29.31 14.18 -6.33
CA LYS A 87 -29.12 13.46 -5.08
C LYS A 87 -30.30 13.78 -4.18
N ALA A 88 -30.92 12.75 -3.60
CA ALA A 88 -31.96 12.95 -2.59
C ALA A 88 -31.42 13.91 -1.52
N SER A 89 -32.18 14.95 -1.21
CA SER A 89 -31.81 15.88 -0.15
C SER A 89 -31.73 15.15 1.19
N THR A 90 -30.77 15.53 2.02
CA THR A 90 -30.69 15.04 3.40
C THR A 90 -32.03 15.25 4.10
N PRO A 91 -32.72 14.20 4.61
CA PRO A 91 -33.99 14.36 5.29
C PRO A 91 -33.83 15.27 6.50
N ILE A 92 -34.68 16.30 6.62
CA ILE A 92 -34.55 17.31 7.70
C ILE A 92 -34.64 16.69 9.10
N GLN A 93 -35.38 15.58 9.24
CA GLN A 93 -35.46 14.80 10.48
C GLN A 93 -34.08 14.31 10.95
N GLU A 94 -33.19 13.91 10.05
CA GLU A 94 -31.85 13.42 10.41
C GLU A 94 -30.96 14.54 10.96
N ILE A 95 -31.17 15.76 10.46
CA ILE A 95 -30.48 16.96 10.95
C ILE A 95 -31.02 17.32 12.34
N LEU A 96 -32.35 17.42 12.49
CA LEU A 96 -32.99 17.76 13.77
C LEU A 96 -32.71 16.73 14.87
N SER A 97 -32.58 15.45 14.51
CA SER A 97 -32.25 14.37 15.45
C SER A 97 -30.75 14.23 15.74
N ASN A 98 -29.90 15.10 15.18
CA ASN A 98 -28.44 15.05 15.27
C ASN A 98 -27.86 13.67 14.86
N LYS A 99 -28.50 12.99 13.90
CA LYS A 99 -28.10 11.64 13.47
C LYS A 99 -26.66 11.61 12.98
N TYR A 100 -26.26 12.58 12.17
CA TYR A 100 -24.90 12.66 11.63
C TYR A 100 -23.82 12.84 12.69
N GLN A 101 -24.12 13.58 13.76
CA GLN A 101 -23.22 13.69 14.90
C GLN A 101 -23.05 12.32 15.56
N LYS A 102 -24.15 11.61 15.85
CA LYS A 102 -24.12 10.27 16.45
C LYS A 102 -23.36 9.27 15.57
N ASP A 103 -23.68 9.23 14.28
CA ASP A 103 -23.01 8.36 13.29
C ASP A 103 -21.50 8.63 13.26
N TRP A 104 -21.08 9.90 13.35
CA TRP A 104 -19.67 10.27 13.39
C TRP A 104 -18.99 9.85 14.69
N ILE A 105 -19.63 10.04 15.84
CA ILE A 105 -19.14 9.57 17.15
C ILE A 105 -18.93 8.05 17.10
N ASP A 106 -19.93 7.30 16.67
CA ASP A 106 -19.89 5.84 16.55
C ASP A 106 -18.78 5.39 15.60
N ALA A 107 -18.57 6.11 14.50
CA ALA A 107 -17.48 5.82 13.58
C ALA A 107 -16.11 6.07 14.20
N GLN A 108 -15.95 7.07 15.08
CA GLN A 108 -14.70 7.28 15.82
C GLN A 108 -14.47 6.16 16.85
N MET A 109 -15.50 5.76 17.59
CA MET A 109 -15.40 4.64 18.55
C MET A 109 -14.99 3.34 17.85
N LYS A 110 -15.64 2.99 16.73
CA LYS A 110 -15.28 1.80 15.94
C LYS A 110 -13.85 1.86 15.40
N LYS A 111 -13.30 3.05 15.16
CA LYS A 111 -11.89 3.20 14.72
C LYS A 111 -10.94 2.96 15.88
N SER A 112 -11.21 3.47 17.08
CA SER A 112 -10.40 3.17 18.27
C SER A 112 -10.39 1.68 18.57
N ASP A 113 -11.55 1.03 18.57
CA ASP A 113 -11.66 -0.40 18.88
C ASP A 113 -10.85 -1.26 17.91
N LYS A 114 -10.86 -0.92 16.61
CA LYS A 114 -10.05 -1.61 15.60
C LYS A 114 -8.55 -1.41 15.81
N VAL A 115 -8.12 -0.25 16.28
CA VAL A 115 -6.71 0.01 16.60
C VAL A 115 -6.31 -0.78 17.84
N GLU A 116 -7.12 -0.76 18.89
CA GLU A 116 -6.88 -1.54 20.12
C GLU A 116 -6.83 -3.04 19.85
N ALA A 117 -7.78 -3.57 19.07
CA ALA A 117 -7.79 -4.98 18.67
C ALA A 117 -6.53 -5.38 17.87
N LYS A 118 -6.03 -4.50 16.98
CA LYS A 118 -4.77 -4.72 16.27
C LYS A 118 -3.58 -4.74 17.23
N LEU A 119 -3.52 -3.81 18.19
CA LEU A 119 -2.45 -3.75 19.19
C LEU A 119 -2.46 -4.99 20.10
N LEU A 120 -3.64 -5.44 20.53
CA LEU A 120 -3.80 -6.68 21.30
C LEU A 120 -3.39 -7.91 20.49
N GLY A 121 -3.77 -7.99 19.21
CA GLY A 121 -3.34 -9.05 18.30
C GLY A 121 -1.82 -9.12 18.14
N LEU A 122 -1.15 -7.96 18.00
CA LEU A 122 0.32 -7.87 17.97
C LEU A 122 0.96 -8.32 19.30
N LYS A 123 0.36 -7.94 20.44
CA LYS A 123 0.85 -8.33 21.78
C LYS A 123 0.73 -9.84 22.01
N ILE A 124 -0.33 -10.47 21.52
CA ILE A 124 -0.54 -11.92 21.59
C ILE A 124 0.45 -12.67 20.68
N MET A 125 0.72 -12.14 19.47
CA MET A 125 1.70 -12.71 18.53
C MET A 125 3.15 -12.61 19.07
N SER A 126 3.49 -11.52 19.77
CA SER A 126 4.84 -11.30 20.33
C SER A 126 5.27 -12.34 21.37
N ARG A 127 4.33 -13.05 22.00
CA ARG A 127 4.65 -14.03 23.06
C ARG A 127 5.03 -15.41 22.50
N ARG A 128 4.87 -15.68 21.20
CA ARG A 128 5.08 -17.00 20.60
C ARG A 128 6.44 -17.21 19.91
N VAL A 129 7.40 -16.32 20.11
CA VAL A 129 8.75 -16.47 19.54
C VAL A 129 9.78 -16.38 20.66
N ASN A 130 9.97 -17.48 21.40
CA ASN A 130 11.20 -17.70 22.15
C ASN A 130 12.27 -18.16 21.15
N HIS A 131 12.76 -17.22 20.34
CA HIS A 131 13.99 -17.44 19.58
C HIS A 131 15.15 -16.98 20.48
N PRO A 132 16.17 -17.82 20.75
CA PRO A 132 17.35 -17.34 21.46
C PRO A 132 17.91 -16.14 20.70
N ASP A 133 18.30 -15.09 21.42
CA ASP A 133 18.81 -13.85 20.86
C ASP A 133 19.97 -14.15 19.90
N THR A 134 19.69 -14.21 18.60
CA THR A 134 20.73 -14.38 17.58
C THR A 134 21.54 -13.09 17.50
N ASP A 135 22.83 -13.20 17.17
CA ASP A 135 23.77 -12.05 17.04
C ASP A 135 23.20 -10.90 16.17
N ALA A 136 22.38 -11.24 15.16
CA ALA A 136 21.67 -10.25 14.33
C ALA A 136 20.59 -9.45 15.09
N MET A 137 19.91 -10.05 16.08
CA MET A 137 18.90 -9.40 16.90
C MET A 137 19.52 -8.48 17.94
N VAL A 138 20.61 -8.92 18.58
CA VAL A 138 21.43 -8.09 19.49
C VAL A 138 21.95 -6.87 18.74
N ARG A 139 22.54 -7.08 17.55
CA ARG A 139 22.99 -5.96 16.70
C ARG A 139 21.84 -5.02 16.34
N ARG A 140 20.65 -5.50 15.99
CA ARG A 140 19.47 -4.64 15.73
C ARG A 140 19.08 -3.78 16.94
N ASN A 141 19.12 -4.35 18.14
CA ASN A 141 18.78 -3.63 19.37
C ASN A 141 19.87 -2.62 19.79
N CYS A 142 21.13 -2.91 19.46
CA CYS A 142 22.28 -2.05 19.72
C CYS A 142 22.52 -0.98 18.63
N MET A 143 21.82 -1.04 17.50
CA MET A 143 21.87 0.02 16.50
C MET A 143 21.28 1.30 17.11
N LYS A 144 22.00 2.42 16.98
CA LYS A 144 21.50 3.73 17.41
C LYS A 144 20.16 3.97 16.74
N LYS A 145 19.09 4.08 17.54
CA LYS A 145 17.77 4.49 17.03
C LYS A 145 17.98 5.80 16.28
N ASN A 146 17.59 5.82 15.01
CA ASN A 146 17.66 7.04 14.21
C ASN A 146 16.97 8.17 14.97
N LYS A 147 17.51 9.39 14.87
CA LYS A 147 16.84 10.60 15.38
C LYS A 147 15.39 10.55 14.92
N GLU A 148 14.45 10.88 15.83
CA GLU A 148 13.01 10.80 15.55
C GLU A 148 12.73 11.30 14.13
N GLU A 149 12.11 10.44 13.32
CA GLU A 149 11.89 10.68 11.90
C GLU A 149 11.09 11.97 11.75
N SER A 150 11.79 13.07 11.47
CA SER A 150 11.13 14.34 11.21
C SER A 150 10.51 14.23 9.82
N PHE A 151 9.19 14.45 9.74
CA PHE A 151 8.50 14.55 8.46
C PHE A 151 9.27 15.49 7.52
N TRP A 152 9.30 15.16 6.23
CA TRP A 152 9.98 15.98 5.24
C TRP A 152 9.52 17.44 5.35
N LYS A 153 10.47 18.34 5.56
CA LYS A 153 10.24 19.78 5.66
C LYS A 153 11.28 20.52 4.84
N LEU A 154 10.87 21.62 4.24
CA LEU A 154 11.77 22.50 3.50
C LEU A 154 12.74 23.18 4.48
N LYS A 155 14.03 23.30 4.11
CA LYS A 155 15.07 23.95 4.94
C LYS A 155 14.66 25.35 5.44
N ARG A 156 13.98 26.14 4.61
CA ARG A 156 13.49 27.49 4.98
C ARG A 156 12.51 27.49 6.17
N PHE A 157 11.79 26.40 6.37
CA PHE A 157 10.84 26.24 7.47
C PHE A 157 11.49 25.68 8.74
N GLU A 158 12.78 25.30 8.73
CA GLU A 158 13.47 24.93 9.97
C GLU A 158 13.89 26.16 10.78
N GLN A 159 14.30 27.22 10.08
CA GLN A 159 14.84 28.44 10.70
C GLN A 159 13.78 29.52 10.86
N ASN A 160 12.89 29.68 9.86
CA ASN A 160 11.99 30.84 9.77
C ASN A 160 10.50 30.48 9.86
N ALA A 161 10.15 29.26 10.30
CA ALA A 161 8.75 28.89 10.55
C ALA A 161 8.27 29.49 11.88
N VAL A 162 8.15 30.82 11.91
CA VAL A 162 7.42 31.51 12.97
C VAL A 162 6.02 31.78 12.42
N GLY A 163 5.00 31.40 13.18
CA GLY A 163 3.63 31.76 12.85
C GLY A 163 3.53 33.29 12.77
N ARG A 164 3.01 33.82 11.65
CA ARG A 164 2.83 35.28 11.48
C ARG A 164 1.96 35.89 12.58
N ILE A 165 1.10 35.06 13.18
CA ILE A 165 0.22 35.41 14.28
C ILE A 165 0.69 34.63 15.51
N ASN A 166 1.02 35.34 16.58
CA ASN A 166 1.18 34.72 17.90
C ASN A 166 -0.17 34.73 18.61
N THR A 167 -0.84 33.58 18.66
CA THR A 167 -2.16 33.44 19.29
C THR A 167 -2.10 33.65 20.80
N PHE A 168 -0.93 33.46 21.41
CA PHE A 168 -0.76 33.58 22.86
C PHE A 168 -0.25 34.97 23.22
N ARG A 169 -0.79 35.50 24.33
CA ARG A 169 -0.39 36.80 24.87
C ARG A 169 1.07 36.81 25.33
N ASN A 170 1.49 35.76 26.04
CA ASN A 170 2.88 35.53 26.47
C ASN A 170 3.32 34.08 26.15
N GLU A 171 4.64 33.85 26.07
CA GLU A 171 5.22 32.50 25.86
C GLU A 171 4.94 31.56 27.05
N GLU A 172 4.79 32.09 28.27
CA GLU A 172 4.40 31.31 29.45
C GLU A 172 3.01 30.68 29.29
N TYR A 173 2.03 31.48 28.84
CA TYR A 173 0.68 30.99 28.56
C TYR A 173 0.65 29.97 27.43
N ARG A 174 1.55 30.12 26.44
CA ARG A 174 1.72 29.13 25.38
C ARG A 174 2.18 27.79 25.94
N LYS A 175 3.22 27.77 26.76
CA LYS A 175 3.72 26.54 27.41
C LYS A 175 2.63 25.89 28.25
N LEU A 176 1.96 26.68 29.09
CA LEU A 176 0.86 26.20 29.93
C LEU A 176 -0.27 25.59 29.10
N ALA A 177 -0.66 26.24 27.99
CA ALA A 177 -1.69 25.72 27.09
C ALA A 177 -1.30 24.37 26.48
N PHE A 178 -0.04 24.21 26.05
CA PHE A 178 0.45 22.92 25.54
C PHE A 178 0.54 21.83 26.62
N GLU A 179 0.90 22.18 27.85
CA GLU A 179 0.88 21.25 28.98
C GLU A 179 -0.54 20.78 29.29
N LYS A 180 -1.50 21.70 29.33
CA LYS A 180 -2.92 21.36 29.54
C LYS A 180 -3.51 20.56 28.37
N ASP A 181 -3.10 20.83 27.14
CA ASP A 181 -3.50 20.03 25.97
C ASP A 181 -2.94 18.60 26.08
N LYS A 182 -1.66 18.44 26.46
CA LYS A 182 -1.07 17.12 26.70
C LYS A 182 -1.82 16.34 27.79
N SER A 183 -2.20 16.98 28.90
CA SER A 183 -2.99 16.32 29.94
C SER A 183 -4.40 16.00 29.47
N SER A 184 -5.05 16.90 28.72
CA SER A 184 -6.41 16.69 28.20
C SER A 184 -6.47 15.64 27.09
N LYS A 185 -5.40 15.43 26.32
CA LYS A 185 -5.35 14.39 25.28
C LYS A 185 -5.62 12.99 25.81
N ILE A 186 -5.29 12.73 27.07
CA ILE A 186 -5.52 11.43 27.73
C ILE A 186 -7.02 11.16 27.89
N SER A 187 -7.84 12.19 28.13
CA SER A 187 -9.29 12.02 28.27
C SER A 187 -10.02 11.97 26.93
N ARG A 188 -9.33 12.24 25.81
CA ARG A 188 -9.95 12.37 24.48
C ARG A 188 -9.72 11.14 23.60
N ILE A 189 -10.73 10.82 22.80
CA ILE A 189 -10.74 9.67 21.90
C ILE A 189 -10.09 10.05 20.56
N GLY A 190 -9.46 9.10 19.88
CA GLY A 190 -8.88 9.26 18.53
C GLY A 190 -7.36 9.33 18.52
N LEU A 191 -6.77 9.00 17.36
CA LEU A 191 -5.32 8.74 17.19
C LEU A 191 -4.40 9.86 17.71
N HIS A 192 -4.85 11.11 17.65
CA HIS A 192 -4.06 12.29 18.06
C HIS A 192 -4.60 12.96 19.34
N GLY A 193 -5.59 12.38 20.02
CA GLY A 193 -6.21 12.95 21.22
C GLY A 193 -6.98 14.27 20.97
N HIS A 194 -7.42 14.52 19.73
CA HIS A 194 -8.22 15.70 19.36
C HIS A 194 -9.72 15.39 19.21
N GLY A 195 -10.15 14.16 19.50
CA GLY A 195 -11.56 13.78 19.40
C GLY A 195 -12.33 14.06 20.69
N ILE A 196 -13.44 13.36 20.84
CA ILE A 196 -14.45 13.60 21.87
C ILE A 196 -13.87 13.23 23.24
N GLN A 197 -14.20 14.01 24.27
CA GLN A 197 -13.94 13.63 25.66
C GLN A 197 -14.63 12.31 25.97
N ARG A 198 -13.96 11.37 26.64
CA ARG A 198 -14.62 10.20 27.23
C ARG A 198 -15.66 10.71 28.23
N THR A 199 -16.93 10.71 27.84
CA THR A 199 -18.03 11.07 28.74
C THR A 199 -18.03 10.11 29.92
N GLY A 200 -17.63 10.59 31.10
CA GLY A 200 -17.59 9.81 32.34
C GLY A 200 -16.37 10.03 33.23
N GLU A 201 -15.28 10.59 32.69
CA GLU A 201 -14.07 10.92 33.46
C GLU A 201 -13.87 12.43 33.49
N SER A 202 -14.75 13.12 34.22
CA SER A 202 -14.45 14.47 34.69
C SER A 202 -13.33 14.33 35.73
N ALA A 203 -12.16 14.91 35.44
CA ALA A 203 -11.12 15.14 36.44
C ALA A 203 -11.54 16.22 37.44
#